data_AF-A0A9D2DUG8-F1
#
_entry.id   AF-A0A9D2DUG8-F1
#
_cell.length_a   1.000
_cell.length_b   1.000
_cell.length_c   1.000
_cell.angle_alpha   90.00
_cell.angle_beta   90.00
_cell.angle_gamma   90.00
#
_symmetry.space_group_name_H-M   'P 1'
#
loop_
_entity.id
_entity.type
_entity.pdbx_description
1 polymer ?
#
loop_
_entity_poly.entity_id
_entity_poly.type
_entity_poly.pdbx_seq_one_letter_code
_entity_poly.pdbx_strand_id
1 'polypeptide(L)'
;MKKMKVFALAGIMTMGLALAGCGDTKDAEEQEAQAAEEDAFAEELTPLTEEEIEEMEGADYSADDEMTVMSESEMDALGDIQEEEETDEEAEGVTVDEDGTYTSMEEVAVYLHTYGHLPSNYITTEEAKKLGYDESQVNLGQVAPGKSIGGDVYENEEGMIPVEEGLSYYQCDIGSEEGERTDQRLVYSNEGDIYYTPDLFETFQLIY
;
A
#
# COMPACT_ATOMS: atom_id res chain seq x y z
N MET A 1 41.12 49.82 15.20
CA MET A 1 42.23 50.15 14.27
C MET A 1 42.93 48.87 13.83
N LYS A 2 43.14 48.73 12.51
CA LYS A 2 44.04 47.79 11.79
C LYS A 2 43.67 46.29 11.80
N LYS A 3 43.71 45.54 10.69
CA LYS A 3 43.94 45.78 9.25
C LYS A 3 43.49 44.50 8.51
N MET A 4 42.70 44.64 7.45
CA MET A 4 42.32 43.57 6.51
C MET A 4 43.55 43.02 5.77
N LYS A 5 43.52 41.73 5.40
CA LYS A 5 44.39 41.17 4.35
C LYS A 5 43.50 40.58 3.26
N VAL A 6 43.37 41.35 2.18
CA VAL A 6 42.92 40.92 0.86
C VAL A 6 44.15 40.40 0.13
N PHE A 7 44.08 39.22 -0.48
CA PHE A 7 44.96 38.84 -1.58
C PHE A 7 44.09 38.31 -2.72
N ALA A 8 44.09 39.07 -3.81
CA ALA A 8 43.44 38.79 -5.06
C ALA A 8 44.52 38.57 -6.14
N LEU A 9 44.09 37.92 -7.25
CA LEU A 9 44.70 37.86 -8.60
C LEU A 9 45.91 36.92 -8.72
N ALA A 10 46.13 36.17 -9.81
CA ALA A 10 45.51 35.87 -11.11
C ALA A 10 46.35 34.69 -11.68
N GLY A 11 46.02 33.87 -12.68
CA GLY A 11 45.02 33.82 -13.73
C GLY A 11 45.57 32.94 -14.87
N ILE A 12 44.65 32.39 -15.68
CA ILE A 12 44.79 32.12 -17.13
C ILE A 12 45.72 30.97 -17.58
N MET A 13 45.14 29.91 -18.17
CA MET A 13 45.46 29.54 -19.56
C MET A 13 44.32 28.74 -20.21
N THR A 14 43.60 29.43 -21.09
CA THR A 14 42.66 28.93 -22.08
C THR A 14 43.41 28.36 -23.29
N MET A 15 43.04 27.18 -23.80
CA MET A 15 43.23 26.75 -25.21
C MET A 15 42.52 25.40 -25.40
N GLY A 16 41.65 25.14 -26.37
CA GLY A 16 41.11 25.93 -27.46
C GLY A 16 40.01 25.11 -28.16
N LEU A 17 39.05 25.83 -28.75
CA LEU A 17 38.01 25.33 -29.66
C LEU A 17 38.62 24.62 -30.90
N ALA A 18 37.89 23.64 -31.43
CA ALA A 18 37.72 23.49 -32.88
C ALA A 18 36.30 22.98 -33.19
N LEU A 19 35.68 23.64 -34.16
CA LEU A 19 34.30 23.48 -34.63
C LEU A 19 34.25 22.66 -35.94
N ALA A 20 33.09 22.02 -36.13
CA ALA A 20 32.36 21.80 -37.39
C ALA A 20 32.82 20.73 -38.42
N GLY A 21 31.84 19.94 -38.87
CA GLY A 21 31.86 19.27 -40.18
C GLY A 21 30.79 18.18 -40.36
N CYS A 22 29.72 18.48 -41.12
CA CYS A 22 28.82 17.49 -41.75
C CYS A 22 29.44 16.99 -43.06
N GLY A 23 29.22 15.71 -43.43
CA GLY A 23 29.44 15.22 -44.79
C GLY A 23 29.52 13.69 -44.93
N ASP A 24 28.55 13.13 -45.63
CA ASP A 24 28.40 11.72 -46.04
C ASP A 24 29.60 11.11 -46.80
N THR A 25 29.73 9.78 -46.61
CA THR A 25 30.04 8.69 -47.59
C THR A 25 31.20 7.76 -47.19
N LYS A 26 30.84 6.47 -47.02
CA LYS A 26 31.43 5.24 -47.62
C LYS A 26 32.94 4.98 -47.39
N ASP A 27 33.43 3.81 -47.00
CA ASP A 27 32.98 2.42 -47.01
C ASP A 27 33.79 1.62 -45.94
N ALA A 28 33.25 0.46 -45.52
CA ALA A 28 33.91 -0.84 -45.25
C ALA A 28 35.32 -0.85 -44.60
N GLU A 29 35.67 -1.58 -43.53
CA GLU A 29 35.26 -2.82 -42.86
C GLU A 29 35.57 -2.56 -41.37
N GLU A 30 34.70 -2.82 -40.41
CA GLU A 30 34.64 -4.10 -39.71
C GLU A 30 33.27 -4.18 -39.00
N GLN A 31 32.40 -4.97 -39.60
CA GLN A 31 31.08 -5.37 -39.11
C GLN A 31 31.24 -6.82 -38.63
N GLU A 32 31.04 -7.07 -37.34
CA GLU A 32 30.67 -8.36 -36.71
C GLU A 32 30.72 -8.08 -35.18
N ALA A 33 29.67 -8.09 -34.36
CA ALA A 33 28.30 -8.58 -34.44
C ALA A 33 27.43 -7.67 -33.51
N GLN A 34 26.39 -6.99 -34.02
CA GLN A 34 24.95 -7.35 -33.89
C GLN A 34 24.55 -7.89 -32.50
N ALA A 35 23.81 -7.13 -31.69
CA ALA A 35 22.37 -6.86 -31.80
C ALA A 35 21.53 -8.13 -31.56
N ALA A 36 21.00 -8.27 -30.35
CA ALA A 36 19.74 -8.96 -30.00
C ALA A 36 19.68 -9.10 -28.48
N GLU A 37 18.93 -8.23 -27.79
CA GLU A 37 18.30 -8.54 -26.48
C GLU A 37 17.02 -7.68 -26.35
N GLU A 38 16.11 -7.92 -27.28
CA GLU A 38 14.67 -7.65 -27.19
C GLU A 38 14.05 -8.88 -27.83
N ASP A 39 13.82 -9.95 -27.04
CA ASP A 39 12.81 -11.01 -27.24
C ASP A 39 13.07 -12.13 -26.21
N ALA A 40 12.43 -12.05 -25.05
CA ALA A 40 12.38 -13.12 -24.05
C ALA A 40 10.93 -13.36 -23.66
N PHE A 41 10.10 -13.64 -24.67
CA PHE A 41 8.75 -14.13 -24.50
C PHE A 41 8.74 -15.63 -24.81
N ALA A 42 8.21 -16.41 -23.86
CA ALA A 42 7.64 -17.74 -24.03
C ALA A 42 8.54 -18.91 -24.49
N GLU A 43 9.19 -19.60 -23.56
CA GLU A 43 9.58 -21.02 -23.68
C GLU A 43 9.67 -21.68 -22.28
N GLU A 44 8.61 -21.61 -21.47
CA GLU A 44 8.44 -22.53 -20.33
C GLU A 44 6.98 -22.87 -20.05
N LEU A 45 6.25 -23.28 -21.08
CA LEU A 45 4.99 -24.02 -20.93
C LEU A 45 4.94 -25.07 -22.03
N THR A 46 5.46 -26.25 -21.74
CA THR A 46 5.18 -27.41 -22.59
C THR A 46 3.71 -27.79 -22.39
N PRO A 47 2.86 -27.77 -23.44
CA PRO A 47 1.51 -28.30 -23.31
C PRO A 47 1.59 -29.80 -23.02
N LEU A 48 0.80 -30.26 -22.05
CA LEU A 48 0.66 -31.68 -21.74
C LEU A 48 0.23 -32.45 -22.98
N THR A 49 0.79 -33.65 -23.14
CA THR A 49 0.48 -34.52 -24.28
C THR A 49 -0.89 -35.18 -24.09
N GLU A 50 -1.58 -35.52 -25.20
CA GLU A 50 -2.91 -36.15 -25.17
C GLU A 50 -2.95 -37.47 -24.38
N GLU A 51 -1.81 -38.12 -24.14
CA GLU A 51 -1.72 -39.33 -23.31
C GLU A 51 -1.77 -39.04 -21.79
N GLU A 52 -1.38 -37.85 -21.32
CA GLU A 52 -1.44 -37.49 -19.89
C GLU A 52 -2.83 -37.00 -19.45
N ILE A 53 -3.66 -36.55 -20.41
CA ILE A 53 -5.05 -36.13 -20.14
C ILE A 53 -5.98 -37.34 -19.98
N GLU A 54 -5.72 -38.45 -20.70
CA GLU A 54 -6.56 -39.65 -20.63
C GLU A 54 -6.44 -40.43 -19.29
N GLU A 55 -5.38 -40.23 -18.49
CA GLU A 55 -5.24 -40.90 -17.18
C GLU A 55 -6.01 -40.21 -16.03
N MET A 56 -6.54 -39.00 -16.24
CA MET A 56 -7.32 -38.27 -15.21
C MET A 56 -8.85 -38.45 -15.29
N GLU A 57 -9.38 -39.02 -16.38
CA GLU A 57 -10.84 -39.26 -16.53
C GLU A 57 -11.30 -40.63 -15.99
N GLY A 58 -10.46 -41.33 -15.23
CA GLY A 58 -10.73 -42.68 -14.72
C GLY A 58 -11.30 -42.81 -13.31
N ALA A 59 -11.67 -41.70 -12.64
CA ALA A 59 -12.21 -41.76 -11.28
C ALA A 59 -13.76 -41.81 -11.29
N ASP A 60 -14.25 -43.03 -11.32
CA ASP A 60 -15.58 -43.50 -10.92
C ASP A 60 -16.07 -42.82 -9.62
N TYR A 61 -16.95 -41.81 -9.77
CA TYR A 61 -17.84 -41.38 -8.69
C TYR A 61 -19.19 -42.06 -8.91
N SER A 62 -19.39 -43.17 -8.20
CA SER A 62 -20.67 -43.85 -8.12
C SER A 62 -21.75 -42.90 -7.61
N ALA A 63 -22.79 -42.75 -8.41
CA ALA A 63 -23.98 -41.99 -8.11
C ALA A 63 -24.92 -42.80 -7.20
N ASP A 64 -24.72 -42.73 -5.88
CA ASP A 64 -25.75 -43.08 -4.91
C ASP A 64 -25.56 -42.27 -3.62
N ASP A 65 -26.05 -41.02 -3.59
CA ASP A 65 -26.40 -40.39 -2.32
C ASP A 65 -27.67 -39.56 -2.47
N GLU A 66 -28.50 -39.65 -1.44
CA GLU A 66 -29.93 -39.49 -1.45
C GLU A 66 -30.32 -38.00 -1.50
N MET A 67 -31.04 -37.58 -2.55
CA MET A 67 -31.71 -36.30 -2.60
C MET A 67 -32.87 -36.29 -1.59
N THR A 68 -32.63 -35.82 -0.37
CA THR A 68 -33.71 -35.49 0.56
C THR A 68 -34.31 -34.14 0.19
N VAL A 69 -35.41 -34.18 -0.55
CA VAL A 69 -36.33 -33.04 -0.75
C VAL A 69 -36.95 -32.66 0.59
N MET A 70 -36.43 -31.60 1.22
CA MET A 70 -37.12 -30.92 2.31
C MET A 70 -38.29 -30.12 1.72
N SER A 71 -39.48 -30.33 2.27
CA SER A 71 -40.77 -29.82 1.81
C SER A 71 -40.92 -28.30 1.97
N GLU A 72 -41.64 -27.68 1.04
CA GLU A 72 -41.94 -26.23 0.95
C GLU A 72 -42.81 -25.65 2.10
N SER A 73 -42.98 -26.35 3.23
CA SER A 73 -43.93 -25.98 4.29
C SER A 73 -43.33 -25.35 5.54
N GLU A 74 -42.06 -24.94 5.54
CA GLU A 74 -41.42 -24.22 6.65
C GLU A 74 -40.74 -22.90 6.23
N MET A 75 -41.16 -22.30 5.10
CA MET A 75 -40.66 -21.01 4.60
C MET A 75 -41.53 -19.80 5.02
N ASP A 76 -42.55 -19.98 5.88
CA ASP A 76 -43.51 -18.91 6.21
C ASP A 76 -43.55 -18.64 7.73
N ALA A 77 -42.42 -18.21 8.32
CA ALA A 77 -42.38 -17.74 9.71
C ALA A 77 -41.13 -16.91 10.11
N LEU A 78 -40.58 -16.05 9.26
CA LEU A 78 -39.67 -14.97 9.70
C LEU A 78 -39.90 -13.72 8.85
N GLY A 79 -41.06 -13.10 9.06
CA GLY A 79 -41.25 -11.69 8.75
C GLY A 79 -40.75 -10.87 9.93
N ASP A 80 -39.53 -10.36 9.84
CA ASP A 80 -39.08 -9.11 10.46
C ASP A 80 -37.67 -8.81 9.91
N ILE A 81 -37.63 -8.22 8.71
CA ILE A 81 -36.41 -7.54 8.25
C ILE A 81 -36.51 -6.16 8.88
N GLN A 82 -35.95 -6.04 10.08
CA GLN A 82 -35.62 -4.74 10.63
C GLN A 82 -34.54 -4.17 9.71
N GLU A 83 -34.83 -3.00 9.15
CA GLU A 83 -33.81 -2.04 8.75
C GLU A 83 -32.88 -1.91 9.96
N GLU A 84 -31.69 -2.49 9.87
CA GLU A 84 -30.63 -2.20 10.82
C GLU A 84 -30.19 -0.78 10.51
N GLU A 85 -30.78 0.15 11.26
CA GLU A 85 -30.28 1.50 11.39
C GLU A 85 -28.81 1.45 11.79
N GLU A 86 -28.05 2.31 11.14
CA GLU A 86 -26.66 2.63 11.44
C GLU A 86 -26.49 2.79 12.95
N THR A 87 -25.74 1.87 13.54
CA THR A 87 -25.19 2.06 14.89
C THR A 87 -24.14 3.15 14.82
N ASP A 88 -24.59 4.40 14.86
CA ASP A 88 -23.86 5.51 15.50
C ASP A 88 -23.70 5.11 16.98
N GLU A 89 -22.73 4.24 17.28
CA GLU A 89 -22.26 4.08 18.64
C GLU A 89 -21.56 5.39 19.02
N GLU A 90 -22.34 6.28 19.65
CA GLU A 90 -21.86 7.51 20.27
C GLU A 90 -20.56 7.23 21.04
N ALA A 91 -19.44 7.73 20.49
CA ALA A 91 -18.18 7.86 21.17
C ALA A 91 -18.38 8.78 22.40
N GLU A 92 -18.72 8.17 23.53
CA GLU A 92 -18.76 8.81 24.85
C GLU A 92 -17.36 9.36 25.20
N GLY A 93 -17.09 10.60 24.79
CA GLY A 93 -16.26 11.57 25.52
C GLY A 93 -14.77 11.67 25.19
N VAL A 94 -14.26 11.09 24.10
CA VAL A 94 -12.86 11.32 23.69
C VAL A 94 -12.74 12.67 22.98
N THR A 95 -12.13 13.66 23.63
CA THR A 95 -11.86 14.98 23.03
C THR A 95 -10.43 15.04 22.50
N VAL A 96 -10.26 15.38 21.22
CA VAL A 96 -8.96 15.51 20.57
C VAL A 96 -8.71 16.95 20.09
N ASP A 97 -7.50 17.45 20.31
CA ASP A 97 -7.02 18.75 19.83
C ASP A 97 -6.30 18.57 18.49
N GLU A 98 -6.50 19.49 17.53
CA GLU A 98 -5.87 19.43 16.20
C GLU A 98 -4.33 19.42 16.27
N ASP A 99 -3.74 20.15 17.23
CA ASP A 99 -2.29 20.19 17.50
C ASP A 99 -1.79 19.00 18.34
N GLY A 100 -2.68 18.09 18.72
CA GLY A 100 -2.38 16.89 19.51
C GLY A 100 -1.60 15.83 18.75
N THR A 101 -1.05 14.89 19.50
CA THR A 101 -0.40 13.69 18.96
C THR A 101 -1.04 12.47 19.58
N TYR A 102 -1.54 11.57 18.75
CA TYR A 102 -2.34 10.42 19.16
C TYR A 102 -1.81 9.16 18.49
N THR A 103 -1.94 8.04 19.19
CA THR A 103 -1.59 6.72 18.67
C THR A 103 -2.61 5.65 19.06
N SER A 104 -3.52 5.91 20.00
CA SER A 104 -4.57 4.96 20.36
C SER A 104 -5.65 4.89 19.27
N MET A 105 -6.30 3.73 19.15
CA MET A 105 -7.36 3.50 18.15
C MET A 105 -8.45 4.57 18.23
N GLU A 106 -9.01 4.77 19.43
CA GLU A 106 -10.13 5.68 19.67
C GLU A 106 -9.75 7.13 19.35
N GLU A 107 -8.60 7.62 19.85
CA GLU A 107 -8.19 9.02 19.63
C GLU A 107 -7.87 9.29 18.16
N VAL A 108 -7.19 8.37 17.47
CA VAL A 108 -6.82 8.56 16.06
C VAL A 108 -8.07 8.47 15.17
N ALA A 109 -9.01 7.57 15.46
CA ALA A 109 -10.27 7.48 14.73
C ALA A 109 -11.12 8.76 14.90
N VAL A 110 -11.29 9.23 16.15
CA VAL A 110 -11.99 10.51 16.42
C VAL A 110 -11.29 11.67 15.71
N TYR A 111 -9.95 11.72 15.73
CA TYR A 111 -9.17 12.76 15.05
C TYR A 111 -9.40 12.74 13.54
N LEU A 112 -9.30 11.56 12.91
CA LEU A 112 -9.52 11.38 11.48
C LEU A 112 -10.94 11.81 11.08
N HIS A 113 -11.95 11.37 11.83
CA HIS A 113 -13.35 11.74 11.59
C HIS A 113 -13.59 13.25 11.77
N THR A 114 -12.89 13.89 12.72
CA THR A 114 -13.05 15.32 13.01
C THR A 114 -12.32 16.23 12.00
N TYR A 115 -11.09 15.89 11.63
CA TYR A 115 -10.20 16.79 10.87
C TYR A 115 -9.93 16.32 9.43
N GLY A 116 -10.26 15.08 9.08
CA GLY A 116 -10.08 14.52 7.73
C GLY A 116 -8.62 14.28 7.32
N HIS A 117 -7.69 14.29 8.28
CA HIS A 117 -6.29 13.97 8.05
C HIS A 117 -5.64 13.36 9.29
N LEU A 118 -4.47 12.75 9.13
CA LEU A 118 -3.75 12.16 10.26
C LEU A 118 -3.14 13.23 11.20
N PRO A 119 -2.95 12.90 12.49
CA PRO A 119 -2.16 13.70 13.40
C PRO A 119 -0.72 13.91 12.91
N SER A 120 -0.09 15.01 13.34
CA SER A 120 1.26 15.40 12.88
C SER A 120 2.39 14.44 13.28
N ASN A 121 2.14 13.48 14.18
CA ASN A 121 3.07 12.40 14.52
C ASN A 121 3.11 11.26 13.50
N TYR A 122 2.27 11.26 12.47
CA TYR A 122 2.35 10.29 11.40
C TYR A 122 3.26 10.76 10.26
N ILE A 123 3.99 9.80 9.68
CA ILE A 123 4.76 9.98 8.45
C ILE A 123 4.50 8.77 7.54
N THR A 124 4.54 8.98 6.23
CA THR A 124 4.41 7.89 5.26
C THR A 124 5.61 6.94 5.36
N THR A 125 5.42 5.71 4.87
CA THR A 125 6.52 4.74 4.78
C THR A 125 7.68 5.29 3.93
N GLU A 126 7.38 6.04 2.86
CA GLU A 126 8.40 6.67 2.03
C GLU A 126 9.21 7.74 2.78
N GLU A 127 8.54 8.59 3.56
CA GLU A 127 9.20 9.61 4.39
C GLU A 127 10.09 8.97 5.46
N ALA A 128 9.61 7.91 6.11
CA ALA A 128 10.40 7.16 7.08
C ALA A 128 11.64 6.53 6.41
N LYS A 129 11.50 5.94 5.22
CA LYS A 129 12.62 5.35 4.45
C LYS A 129 13.69 6.39 4.11
N LYS A 130 13.30 7.64 3.80
CA LYS A 130 14.25 8.76 3.58
C LYS A 130 15.06 9.11 4.83
N LEU A 131 14.54 8.83 6.02
CA LEU A 131 15.24 9.02 7.30
C LEU A 131 16.11 7.81 7.68
N GLY A 132 16.04 6.71 6.93
CA GLY A 132 16.80 5.48 7.18
C GLY A 132 15.98 4.35 7.80
N TYR A 133 14.65 4.44 7.79
CA TYR A 133 13.78 3.34 8.22
C TYR A 133 13.98 2.13 7.30
N ASP A 134 14.10 0.96 7.92
CA ASP A 134 14.17 -0.33 7.24
C ASP A 134 13.11 -1.25 7.85
N GLU A 135 12.17 -1.72 7.02
CA GLU A 135 11.04 -2.57 7.45
C GLU A 135 11.50 -3.90 8.05
N SER A 136 12.69 -4.39 7.71
CA SER A 136 13.27 -5.60 8.28
C SER A 136 13.88 -5.38 9.67
N GLN A 137 13.90 -4.14 10.15
CA GLN A 137 14.52 -3.75 11.41
C GLN A 137 13.54 -3.02 12.33
N VAL A 138 13.74 -3.17 13.63
CA VAL A 138 13.05 -2.36 14.64
C VAL A 138 13.83 -1.06 14.85
N ASN A 139 13.81 -0.17 13.85
CA ASN A 139 14.63 1.06 13.83
C ASN A 139 13.83 2.37 13.66
N LEU A 140 12.51 2.33 13.49
CA LEU A 140 11.69 3.54 13.26
C LEU A 140 11.87 4.58 14.37
N GLY A 141 11.78 4.16 15.65
CA GLY A 141 11.98 5.06 16.79
C GLY A 141 13.37 5.71 16.86
N GLN A 142 14.37 5.11 16.22
CA GLN A 142 15.73 5.65 16.17
C GLN A 142 15.89 6.71 15.08
N VAL A 143 15.31 6.45 13.90
CA VAL A 143 15.43 7.32 12.72
C VAL A 143 14.37 8.42 12.67
N ALA A 144 13.21 8.18 13.27
CA ALA A 144 12.09 9.10 13.37
C ALA A 144 11.46 9.06 14.79
N PRO A 145 12.15 9.61 15.81
CA PRO A 145 11.66 9.59 17.19
C PRO A 145 10.28 10.25 17.33
N GLY A 146 9.36 9.56 18.01
CA GLY A 146 7.99 10.03 18.24
C GLY A 146 7.09 10.01 17.00
N LYS A 147 7.48 9.29 15.94
CA LYS A 147 6.68 9.13 14.73
C LYS A 147 6.09 7.72 14.61
N SER A 148 4.91 7.66 13.99
CA SER A 148 4.22 6.44 13.57
C SER A 148 4.10 6.39 12.05
N ILE A 149 3.94 5.19 11.48
CA ILE A 149 3.72 5.04 10.03
C ILE A 149 2.24 5.27 9.70
N GLY A 150 1.94 6.05 8.67
CA GLY A 150 0.59 6.20 8.16
C GLY A 150 0.46 7.21 7.04
N GLY A 151 -0.67 7.14 6.34
CA GLY A 151 -0.98 7.96 5.16
C GLY A 151 -0.62 7.30 3.84
N ASP A 152 -0.11 6.06 3.88
CA ASP A 152 0.08 5.25 2.68
C ASP A 152 -1.29 4.75 2.17
N VAL A 153 -1.39 4.55 0.86
CA VAL A 153 -2.60 4.01 0.21
C VAL A 153 -2.83 2.57 0.66
N TYR A 154 -4.07 2.22 0.97
CA TYR A 154 -4.51 0.84 1.17
C TYR A 154 -5.22 0.36 -0.10
N GLU A 155 -4.63 -0.63 -0.79
CA GLU A 155 -5.07 -1.03 -2.12
C GLU A 155 -6.38 -1.85 -2.12
N ASN A 156 -6.74 -2.46 -0.98
CA ASN A 156 -7.92 -3.31 -0.83
C ASN A 156 -8.03 -4.38 -1.94
N GLU A 157 -6.91 -5.04 -2.29
CA GLU A 157 -6.84 -5.99 -3.41
C GLU A 157 -7.81 -7.17 -3.25
N GLU A 158 -8.04 -7.61 -2.02
CA GLU A 158 -8.95 -8.71 -1.69
C GLU A 158 -10.42 -8.27 -1.57
N GLY A 159 -10.70 -6.97 -1.61
CA GLY A 159 -12.06 -6.43 -1.51
C GLY A 159 -12.75 -6.72 -0.18
N MET A 160 -11.99 -6.70 0.92
CA MET A 160 -12.47 -7.03 2.27
C MET A 160 -13.35 -5.92 2.87
N ILE A 161 -13.18 -4.70 2.39
CA ILE A 161 -14.04 -3.54 2.66
C ILE A 161 -14.66 -3.04 1.33
N PRO A 162 -15.72 -2.21 1.34
CA PRO A 162 -16.44 -1.79 0.14
C PRO A 162 -15.54 -1.25 -0.97
N VAL A 163 -15.90 -1.52 -2.23
CA VAL A 163 -15.16 -1.04 -3.41
C VAL A 163 -16.13 -0.28 -4.31
N GLU A 164 -15.96 1.03 -4.40
CA GLU A 164 -16.83 1.93 -5.16
C GLU A 164 -16.01 2.90 -6.03
N GLU A 165 -16.61 3.41 -7.11
CA GLU A 165 -15.94 4.37 -7.98
C GLU A 165 -15.73 5.71 -7.24
N GLY A 166 -14.48 6.15 -7.16
CA GLY A 166 -14.11 7.37 -6.45
C GLY A 166 -13.81 7.18 -4.97
N LEU A 167 -14.01 5.96 -4.43
CA LEU A 167 -13.62 5.60 -3.08
C LEU A 167 -12.16 5.15 -3.07
N SER A 168 -11.38 5.70 -2.15
CA SER A 168 -9.95 5.45 -1.97
C SER A 168 -9.66 5.33 -0.48
N TYR A 169 -8.82 4.37 -0.13
CA TYR A 169 -8.49 4.07 1.25
C TYR A 169 -7.02 4.35 1.53
N TYR A 170 -6.75 4.73 2.77
CA TYR A 170 -5.43 4.96 3.32
C TYR A 170 -5.31 4.22 4.64
N GLN A 171 -4.08 3.90 5.05
CA GLN A 171 -3.82 3.15 6.29
C GLN A 171 -2.90 3.90 7.25
N CYS A 172 -3.01 3.60 8.54
CA CYS A 172 -2.05 4.03 9.55
C CYS A 172 -1.88 3.03 10.70
N ASP A 173 -0.68 2.99 11.27
CA ASP A 173 -0.37 2.21 12.48
C ASP A 173 -1.10 2.74 13.71
N ILE A 174 -1.51 1.82 14.57
CA ILE A 174 -2.17 2.12 15.85
C ILE A 174 -1.43 1.44 17.00
N GLY A 175 -1.43 2.08 18.16
CA GLY A 175 -0.79 1.55 19.36
C GLY A 175 0.73 1.52 19.31
N SER A 176 1.35 2.20 18.33
CA SER A 176 2.82 2.27 18.24
C SER A 176 3.39 3.03 19.43
N GLU A 177 4.35 2.41 20.12
CA GLU A 177 5.05 3.00 21.27
C GLU A 177 6.54 3.08 20.99
N GLU A 178 7.15 4.25 21.22
CA GLU A 178 8.60 4.49 20.99
C GLU A 178 9.11 4.07 19.59
N GLY A 179 8.23 4.07 18.59
CA GLY A 179 8.52 3.66 17.21
C GLY A 179 8.53 2.14 16.99
N GLU A 180 8.12 1.34 17.97
CA GLU A 180 7.76 -0.06 17.74
C GLU A 180 6.38 -0.13 17.09
N ARG A 181 6.32 -0.75 15.92
CA ARG A 181 5.06 -0.95 15.17
C ARG A 181 4.32 -2.14 15.77
N THR A 182 3.00 -2.07 15.73
CA THR A 182 2.11 -3.17 16.13
C THR A 182 1.53 -3.87 14.89
N ASP A 183 0.61 -4.79 15.11
CA ASP A 183 -0.20 -5.42 14.06
C ASP A 183 -1.53 -4.66 13.80
N GLN A 184 -1.81 -3.63 14.60
CA GLN A 184 -3.07 -2.89 14.57
C GLN A 184 -3.02 -1.73 13.58
N ARG A 185 -4.06 -1.56 12.77
CA ARG A 185 -4.17 -0.45 11.80
C ARG A 185 -5.58 0.15 11.82
N LEU A 186 -5.66 1.42 11.45
CA LEU A 186 -6.88 1.97 10.87
C LEU A 186 -6.73 2.01 9.35
N VAL A 187 -7.85 1.79 8.66
CA VAL A 187 -8.02 2.05 7.24
C VAL A 187 -9.15 3.07 7.10
N TYR A 188 -8.87 4.23 6.51
CA TYR A 188 -9.83 5.33 6.40
C TYR A 188 -10.03 5.74 4.95
N SER A 189 -11.27 6.07 4.58
CA SER A 189 -11.65 6.46 3.23
C SER A 189 -11.51 7.98 3.03
N ASN A 190 -11.51 8.43 1.77
CA ASN A 190 -11.64 9.85 1.44
C ASN A 190 -13.02 10.44 1.75
N GLU A 191 -14.03 9.59 1.98
CA GLU A 191 -15.41 10.02 2.26
C GLU A 191 -15.74 10.03 3.76
N GLY A 192 -14.89 9.45 4.61
CA GLY A 192 -14.99 9.53 6.07
C GLY A 192 -15.14 8.20 6.79
N ASP A 193 -15.36 7.09 6.07
CA ASP A 193 -15.46 5.77 6.69
C ASP A 193 -14.13 5.39 7.34
N ILE A 194 -14.19 4.78 8.51
CA ILE A 194 -13.00 4.30 9.22
C ILE A 194 -13.22 2.85 9.65
N TYR A 195 -12.29 2.00 9.25
CA TYR A 195 -12.21 0.60 9.62
C TYR A 195 -11.02 0.36 10.54
N TYR A 196 -11.22 -0.46 11.56
CA TYR A 196 -10.16 -0.98 12.41
C TYR A 196 -9.81 -2.41 12.04
N THR A 197 -8.51 -2.71 11.98
CA THR A 197 -7.99 -4.08 11.88
C THR A 197 -7.00 -4.34 13.03
N PRO A 198 -7.26 -5.34 13.89
CA PRO A 198 -6.35 -5.70 14.97
C PRO A 198 -5.20 -6.63 14.53
N ASP A 199 -5.22 -7.10 13.29
CA ASP A 199 -4.56 -8.32 12.83
C ASP A 199 -3.97 -8.17 11.40
N LEU A 200 -3.30 -7.04 11.12
CA LEU A 200 -2.63 -6.79 9.83
C LEU A 200 -3.52 -7.08 8.60
N PHE A 201 -4.74 -6.52 8.59
CA PHE A 201 -5.70 -6.62 7.49
C PHE A 201 -6.37 -8.00 7.33
N GLU A 202 -6.25 -8.93 8.29
CA GLU A 202 -6.99 -10.21 8.25
C GLU A 202 -8.49 -10.01 8.51
N THR A 203 -8.85 -9.11 9.43
CA THR A 203 -10.24 -8.77 9.73
C THR A 203 -10.46 -7.26 9.86
N PHE A 204 -11.69 -6.82 9.58
CA PHE A 204 -12.09 -5.41 9.61
C PHE A 204 -13.36 -5.20 10.44
N GLN A 205 -13.39 -4.09 11.15
CA GLN A 205 -14.55 -3.59 11.89
C GLN A 205 -14.79 -2.14 11.48
N LEU A 206 -15.97 -1.82 10.95
CA LEU A 206 -16.38 -0.44 10.69
C LEU A 206 -16.59 0.26 12.05
N ILE A 207 -16.01 1.43 12.23
CA ILE A 207 -16.07 2.21 13.48
C ILE A 207 -16.55 3.66 13.30
N TYR A 208 -16.54 4.19 12.07
CA TYR A 208 -17.14 5.46 11.66
C TYR A 208 -17.59 5.35 10.20
#